data_AF-A0A916M4M6-F1
#
_entry.id   AF-A0A916M4M6-F1
#
_cell.length_a   1.000
_cell.length_b   1.000
_cell.length_c   1.000
_cell.angle_alpha   90.00
_cell.angle_beta   90.00
_cell.angle_gamma   90.00
#
_symmetry.space_group_name_H-M   'P 1'
#
loop_
_entity.id
_entity.type
_entity.pdbx_description
1 polymer ?
#
loop_
_entity_poly.entity_id
_entity_poly.type
_entity_poly.pdbx_seq_one_letter_code
_entity_poly.pdbx_strand_id
1 'polypeptide(L)'
;MKEKCLILLILFTNSVFAQQHFSDCHSAVVLLDSIYQTGPVLNFGNKKEITNNPLRHPYLFPEEEQSVWYKIPIAQNGEFIFELIPDDANDDWDFLVYVSEKNADCNSITALKPHRANISRVDKNNGGKTGLSKNAKSQFVPSGVGNAYSASIFVKENQQIIIATNNWSKSGKGHTLVVEKLNKNILKPVVKENIEIKTEKLKAVEEEKKAEVIIRITETDKKTPLIANLDLMGLASRNDTSLQASEYKFMVNNYESFTVNVSAPGYMFESKAVVAGNKGSKEIVQISLAPLKEGEKVNLTNIQFYGNVATFLPSSKPSLHALLNFMTQNENATIHIIGHVNGPNESNNSMYRKLSENRAEAVKQFLIENGIEEKRLKTSGYGNSKMLYPNPVTESQHAANRRVEIVILKLK
;
A
#
# COMPACT_ATOMS: atom_id res chain seq x y z
N MET A 1 -49.82 -36.29 3.21
CA MET A 1 -49.01 -35.66 2.14
C MET A 1 -48.10 -34.63 2.80
N LYS A 2 -46.77 -34.86 2.76
CA LYS A 2 -45.77 -33.91 3.28
C LYS A 2 -45.33 -33.03 2.12
N GLU A 3 -45.66 -31.74 2.15
CA GLU A 3 -45.08 -30.77 1.22
C GLU A 3 -43.71 -30.34 1.73
N LYS A 4 -42.68 -30.67 0.96
CA LYS A 4 -41.31 -30.16 1.15
C LYS A 4 -41.24 -28.79 0.48
N CYS A 5 -41.13 -27.74 1.28
CA CYS A 5 -40.78 -26.41 0.77
C CYS A 5 -39.27 -26.40 0.48
N LEU A 6 -38.90 -26.37 -0.80
CA LEU A 6 -37.54 -26.27 -1.29
C LEU A 6 -37.10 -24.80 -1.21
N ILE A 7 -36.35 -24.44 -0.16
CA ILE A 7 -35.73 -23.11 -0.06
C ILE A 7 -34.51 -23.10 -1.00
N LEU A 8 -34.65 -22.43 -2.13
CA LEU A 8 -33.57 -22.12 -3.06
C LEU A 8 -32.71 -21.00 -2.44
N LEU A 9 -31.55 -21.37 -1.89
CA LEU A 9 -30.57 -20.44 -1.33
C LEU A 9 -29.81 -19.78 -2.51
N ILE A 10 -30.29 -18.62 -2.98
CA ILE A 10 -29.55 -17.81 -3.95
C ILE A 10 -28.44 -17.06 -3.21
N LEU A 11 -27.22 -17.61 -3.27
CA LEU A 11 -26.00 -16.92 -2.89
C LEU A 11 -25.74 -15.77 -3.87
N PHE A 12 -26.21 -14.57 -3.55
CA PHE A 12 -25.72 -13.35 -4.19
C PHE A 12 -24.34 -13.03 -3.64
N THR A 13 -23.29 -13.49 -4.33
CA THR A 13 -21.95 -12.91 -4.19
C THR A 13 -21.94 -11.56 -4.90
N ASN A 14 -22.39 -10.52 -4.21
CA ASN A 14 -22.13 -9.15 -4.66
C ASN A 14 -20.68 -8.81 -4.32
N SER A 15 -19.77 -9.21 -5.20
CA SER A 15 -18.42 -8.66 -5.26
C SER A 15 -18.54 -7.24 -5.83
N VAL A 16 -18.88 -6.27 -4.98
CA VAL A 16 -18.78 -4.85 -5.33
C VAL A 16 -17.29 -4.51 -5.35
N PHE A 17 -16.70 -4.58 -6.53
CA PHE A 17 -15.32 -4.16 -6.75
C PHE A 17 -15.22 -2.63 -6.55
N ALA A 18 -14.54 -2.21 -5.49
CA ALA A 18 -14.29 -0.81 -5.19
C ALA A 18 -13.45 -0.15 -6.31
N GLN A 19 -13.88 1.03 -6.76
CA GLN A 19 -13.18 1.86 -7.73
C GLN A 19 -11.93 2.47 -7.08
N GLN A 20 -10.78 2.35 -7.73
CA GLN A 20 -9.49 2.71 -7.15
C GLN A 20 -9.13 4.18 -7.43
N HIS A 21 -8.93 4.93 -6.36
CA HIS A 21 -8.71 6.38 -6.41
C HIS A 21 -7.40 6.84 -7.00
N PHE A 22 -6.42 5.97 -7.09
CA PHE A 22 -5.16 6.32 -7.69
C PHE A 22 -5.24 6.38 -9.22
N SER A 23 -6.38 6.03 -9.82
CA SER A 23 -6.58 6.05 -11.26
C SER A 23 -6.90 7.43 -11.83
N ASP A 24 -7.10 8.46 -10.99
CA ASP A 24 -7.18 9.86 -11.44
C ASP A 24 -5.88 10.62 -11.09
N CYS A 25 -5.40 11.48 -11.98
CA CYS A 25 -4.22 12.31 -11.72
C CYS A 25 -4.36 13.16 -10.45
N HIS A 26 -5.55 13.69 -10.16
CA HIS A 26 -5.74 14.57 -9.01
C HIS A 26 -5.46 13.82 -7.69
N SER A 27 -5.95 12.59 -7.58
CA SER A 27 -5.77 11.66 -6.45
C SER A 27 -4.64 10.65 -6.66
N ALA A 28 -3.69 10.98 -7.55
CA ALA A 28 -2.48 10.21 -7.78
C ALA A 28 -1.76 9.86 -6.47
N VAL A 29 -1.20 8.66 -6.41
CA VAL A 29 -0.37 8.19 -5.30
C VAL A 29 0.82 9.12 -5.14
N VAL A 30 0.87 9.85 -4.02
CA VAL A 30 2.07 10.61 -3.67
C VAL A 30 3.10 9.63 -3.12
N LEU A 31 4.06 9.29 -3.96
CA LEU A 31 5.10 8.34 -3.64
C LEU A 31 6.22 9.06 -2.87
N LEU A 32 6.18 8.95 -1.55
CA LEU A 32 7.25 9.42 -0.65
C LEU A 32 8.33 8.37 -0.42
N ASP A 33 8.12 7.15 -0.93
CA ASP A 33 8.95 5.98 -0.72
C ASP A 33 9.44 5.36 -2.03
N SER A 34 10.37 4.41 -1.95
CA SER A 34 10.91 3.78 -3.16
C SER A 34 10.05 2.67 -3.73
N ILE A 35 8.96 2.26 -3.08
CA ILE A 35 8.12 1.15 -3.54
C ILE A 35 6.66 1.44 -3.23
N TYR A 36 5.78 1.14 -4.18
CA TYR A 36 4.33 1.09 -3.98
C TYR A 36 3.74 -0.11 -4.69
N GLN A 37 2.95 -0.91 -3.98
CA GLN A 37 2.22 -2.04 -4.56
C GLN A 37 0.73 -1.69 -4.62
N THR A 38 0.14 -1.79 -5.81
CA THR A 38 -1.28 -1.56 -6.01
C THR A 38 -2.08 -2.81 -5.61
N GLY A 39 -3.36 -2.64 -5.31
CA GLY A 39 -4.33 -3.73 -5.41
C GLY A 39 -4.75 -3.99 -6.87
N PRO A 40 -5.80 -4.79 -7.10
CA PRO A 40 -6.35 -5.07 -8.44
C PRO A 40 -6.85 -3.81 -9.17
N VAL A 41 -6.31 -3.42 -10.33
CA VAL A 41 -6.66 -2.17 -11.04
C VAL A 41 -7.75 -2.34 -12.05
N LEU A 42 -8.95 -1.79 -11.78
CA LEU A 42 -10.17 -2.18 -12.48
C LEU A 42 -10.76 -1.12 -13.40
N ASN A 43 -10.36 0.15 -13.27
CA ASN A 43 -10.91 1.25 -14.08
C ASN A 43 -9.92 2.43 -14.18
N PHE A 44 -10.37 3.52 -14.83
CA PHE A 44 -9.62 4.75 -15.08
C PHE A 44 -9.94 5.87 -14.08
N GLY A 45 -10.56 5.56 -12.93
CA GLY A 45 -10.98 6.59 -11.97
C GLY A 45 -12.28 7.30 -12.39
N ASN A 46 -12.46 8.52 -11.90
CA ASN A 46 -13.64 9.37 -12.15
C ASN A 46 -13.51 10.21 -13.43
N LYS A 47 -12.29 10.47 -13.90
CA LYS A 47 -11.98 11.30 -15.05
C LYS A 47 -10.92 10.59 -15.90
N LYS A 48 -11.21 10.42 -17.19
CA LYS A 48 -10.17 10.09 -18.17
C LYS A 48 -9.32 11.33 -18.43
N GLU A 49 -8.12 11.36 -17.89
CA GLU A 49 -7.17 12.42 -18.14
C GLU A 49 -6.55 12.33 -19.53
N ILE A 50 -6.42 11.11 -20.06
CA ILE A 50 -5.82 10.82 -21.36
C ILE A 50 -6.84 10.08 -22.22
N THR A 51 -7.26 10.72 -23.31
CA THR A 51 -8.33 10.23 -24.20
C THR A 51 -8.13 10.79 -25.61
N ASN A 52 -8.75 10.14 -26.60
CA ASN A 52 -8.81 10.55 -28.00
C ASN A 52 -7.46 10.63 -28.73
N ASN A 53 -6.45 9.86 -28.28
CA ASN A 53 -5.18 9.78 -29.00
C ASN A 53 -5.25 8.70 -30.12
N PRO A 54 -4.52 8.86 -31.23
CA PRO A 54 -4.42 7.83 -32.26
C PRO A 54 -3.87 6.50 -31.73
N LEU A 55 -4.37 5.36 -32.24
CA LEU A 55 -3.92 4.01 -31.85
C LEU A 55 -2.40 3.76 -31.98
N ARG A 56 -1.73 4.50 -32.86
CA ARG A 56 -0.28 4.42 -33.09
C ARG A 56 0.43 5.72 -32.75
N HIS A 57 -0.08 6.44 -31.76
CA HIS A 57 0.58 7.65 -31.31
C HIS A 57 1.99 7.31 -30.75
N PRO A 58 3.04 8.09 -31.08
CA PRO A 58 4.42 7.69 -30.78
C PRO A 58 4.79 7.70 -29.29
N TYR A 59 3.99 8.32 -28.43
CA TYR A 59 4.30 8.48 -27.00
C TYR A 59 3.08 8.70 -26.09
N LEU A 60 1.85 8.47 -26.57
CA LEU A 60 0.64 8.56 -25.74
C LEU A 60 -0.15 7.29 -25.98
N PHE A 61 -0.71 6.71 -24.94
CA PHE A 61 -1.70 5.64 -25.13
C PHE A 61 -3.03 6.23 -25.65
N PRO A 62 -3.82 5.45 -26.42
CA PRO A 62 -5.03 5.94 -27.09
C PRO A 62 -6.08 6.46 -26.11
N GLU A 63 -6.27 5.69 -25.05
CA GLU A 63 -7.25 5.88 -23.99
C GLU A 63 -6.66 5.38 -22.69
N GLU A 64 -7.03 6.04 -21.60
CA GLU A 64 -6.75 5.58 -20.25
C GLU A 64 -7.73 4.49 -19.82
N GLU A 65 -7.20 3.30 -19.51
CA GLU A 65 -7.95 2.10 -19.14
C GLU A 65 -7.16 1.30 -18.08
N GLN A 66 -7.72 1.13 -16.89
CA GLN A 66 -7.03 0.50 -15.74
C GLN A 66 -5.71 1.19 -15.38
N SER A 67 -5.81 2.48 -15.06
CA SER A 67 -4.68 3.35 -14.84
C SER A 67 -4.30 3.52 -13.37
N VAL A 68 -3.05 3.92 -13.15
CA VAL A 68 -2.56 4.38 -11.85
C VAL A 68 -1.70 5.61 -12.10
N TRP A 69 -1.95 6.66 -11.33
CA TRP A 69 -1.16 7.87 -11.33
C TRP A 69 -0.29 7.94 -10.10
N TYR A 70 0.95 8.38 -10.31
CA TYR A 70 1.94 8.60 -9.26
C TYR A 70 2.46 10.03 -9.30
N LYS A 71 2.71 10.61 -8.13
CA LYS A 71 3.36 11.90 -7.92
C LYS A 71 4.57 11.69 -7.01
N ILE A 72 5.76 11.98 -7.50
CA ILE A 72 7.02 11.66 -6.80
C ILE A 72 7.80 12.97 -6.62
N PRO A 73 7.82 13.55 -5.41
CA PRO A 73 8.59 14.76 -5.15
C PRO A 73 10.09 14.47 -5.13
N ILE A 74 10.87 15.30 -5.82
CA ILE A 74 12.32 15.16 -5.93
C ILE A 74 13.00 16.06 -4.89
N ALA A 75 13.80 15.43 -4.01
CA ALA A 75 14.51 16.08 -2.92
C ALA A 75 15.94 16.48 -3.25
N GLN A 76 16.57 15.83 -4.23
CA GLN A 76 17.92 16.15 -4.65
C GLN A 76 18.10 15.86 -6.14
N ASN A 77 19.05 16.54 -6.76
CA ASN A 77 19.41 16.30 -8.15
C ASN A 77 19.89 14.85 -8.33
N GLY A 78 19.47 14.20 -9.41
CA GLY A 78 19.88 12.81 -9.64
C GLY A 78 19.31 12.20 -10.90
N GLU A 79 19.79 11.01 -11.20
CA GLU A 79 19.20 10.19 -12.24
C GLU A 79 18.02 9.41 -11.67
N PHE A 80 16.84 9.61 -12.26
CA PHE A 80 15.59 8.97 -11.90
C PHE A 80 15.33 7.76 -12.80
N ILE A 81 15.13 6.62 -12.16
CA ILE A 81 14.74 5.36 -12.78
C ILE A 81 13.68 4.67 -11.91
N PHE A 82 12.84 3.86 -12.54
CA PHE A 82 11.87 3.01 -11.85
C PHE A 82 11.61 1.74 -12.64
N GLU A 83 11.05 0.75 -11.97
CA GLU A 83 10.54 -0.49 -12.54
C GLU A 83 9.07 -0.67 -12.14
N LEU A 84 8.21 -0.95 -13.11
CA LEU A 84 6.87 -1.46 -12.91
C LEU A 84 6.93 -2.99 -13.05
N ILE A 85 6.49 -3.68 -12.01
CA ILE A 85 6.47 -5.13 -11.90
C ILE A 85 5.01 -5.56 -11.87
N PRO A 86 4.46 -6.11 -12.96
CA PRO A 86 3.07 -6.56 -12.98
C PRO A 86 2.80 -7.68 -11.97
N ASP A 87 1.60 -7.73 -11.40
CA ASP A 87 1.15 -8.89 -10.61
C ASP A 87 0.88 -10.11 -11.52
N ASP A 88 0.57 -9.88 -12.81
CA ASP A 88 0.46 -10.90 -13.86
C ASP A 88 1.44 -10.57 -14.99
N ALA A 89 2.36 -11.48 -15.28
CA ALA A 89 3.38 -11.30 -16.32
C ALA A 89 2.83 -11.18 -17.75
N ASN A 90 1.53 -11.41 -17.96
CA ASN A 90 0.85 -11.18 -19.24
C ASN A 90 0.25 -9.77 -19.37
N ASP A 91 0.27 -8.98 -18.30
CA ASP A 91 -0.25 -7.62 -18.34
C ASP A 91 0.67 -6.68 -19.09
N ASP A 92 0.05 -5.89 -19.95
CA ASP A 92 0.71 -4.93 -20.82
C ASP A 92 0.59 -3.55 -20.18
N TRP A 93 1.43 -3.32 -19.17
CA TRP A 93 1.50 -2.06 -18.47
C TRP A 93 2.32 -1.06 -19.29
N ASP A 94 1.63 -0.04 -19.78
CA ASP A 94 2.22 1.15 -20.41
C ASP A 94 2.46 2.23 -19.36
N PHE A 95 3.35 3.18 -19.67
CA PHE A 95 3.51 4.38 -18.85
C PHE A 95 3.88 5.63 -19.63
N LEU A 96 3.50 6.79 -19.07
CA LEU A 96 3.94 8.12 -19.44
C LEU A 96 4.59 8.79 -18.23
N VAL A 97 5.67 9.53 -18.44
CA VAL A 97 6.38 10.26 -17.38
C VAL A 97 6.44 11.74 -17.72
N TYR A 98 6.03 12.58 -16.78
CA TYR A 98 6.12 14.03 -16.84
C TYR A 98 7.05 14.52 -15.73
N VAL A 99 7.85 15.55 -16.04
CA VAL A 99 8.63 16.29 -15.05
C VAL A 99 8.04 17.69 -14.98
N SER A 100 7.76 18.17 -13.77
CA SER A 100 7.24 19.51 -13.54
C SER A 100 7.90 20.18 -12.33
N GLU A 101 7.66 21.47 -12.18
CA GLU A 101 7.87 22.16 -10.90
C GLU A 101 6.91 21.61 -9.83
N LYS A 102 7.25 21.80 -8.55
CA LYS A 102 6.45 21.34 -7.40
C LYS A 102 5.00 21.81 -7.47
N ASN A 103 4.05 20.91 -7.21
CA ASN A 103 2.59 21.18 -7.14
C ASN A 103 1.92 21.50 -8.48
N ALA A 104 2.45 21.03 -9.61
CA ALA A 104 1.78 21.22 -10.90
C ALA A 104 0.37 20.60 -10.94
N ASP A 105 -0.59 21.35 -11.48
CA ASP A 105 -1.98 20.92 -11.62
C ASP A 105 -2.13 19.90 -12.76
N CYS A 106 -2.89 18.84 -12.52
CA CYS A 106 -3.18 17.76 -13.46
C CYS A 106 -3.75 18.25 -14.80
N ASN A 107 -4.54 19.31 -14.79
CA ASN A 107 -5.09 19.88 -16.03
C ASN A 107 -4.02 20.50 -16.94
N SER A 108 -2.88 20.92 -16.37
CA SER A 108 -1.77 21.48 -17.14
C SER A 108 -0.85 20.41 -17.73
N ILE A 109 -0.84 19.20 -17.16
CA ILE A 109 0.13 18.15 -17.49
C ILE A 109 -0.33 17.27 -18.66
N THR A 110 -1.63 16.96 -18.72
CA THR A 110 -2.18 16.09 -19.77
C THR A 110 -2.15 16.72 -21.16
N ALA A 111 -2.06 18.06 -21.22
CA ALA A 111 -1.86 18.82 -22.45
C ALA A 111 -0.40 18.86 -22.92
N LEU A 112 0.56 18.42 -22.10
CA LEU A 112 1.97 18.46 -22.41
C LEU A 112 2.45 17.15 -23.06
N LYS A 113 3.54 17.26 -23.83
CA LYS A 113 4.29 16.09 -24.27
C LYS A 113 4.99 15.45 -23.06
N PRO A 114 4.84 14.13 -22.81
CA PRO A 114 5.58 13.46 -21.75
C PRO A 114 7.09 13.51 -22.02
N HIS A 115 7.86 13.49 -20.95
CA HIS A 115 9.32 13.45 -21.00
C HIS A 115 9.85 12.06 -21.35
N ARG A 116 9.15 11.01 -20.93
CA ARG A 116 9.37 9.62 -21.36
C ARG A 116 8.05 8.91 -21.54
N ALA A 117 8.03 7.92 -22.40
CA ALA A 117 6.92 6.98 -22.49
C ALA A 117 7.44 5.60 -22.85
N ASN A 118 6.75 4.57 -22.38
CA ASN A 118 6.87 3.24 -22.94
C ASN A 118 5.44 2.71 -23.12
N ILE A 119 5.06 2.51 -24.37
CA ILE A 119 3.78 1.93 -24.76
C ILE A 119 4.00 0.64 -25.57
N SER A 120 5.15 -0.02 -25.35
CA SER A 120 5.55 -1.26 -26.01
C SER A 120 4.71 -2.41 -25.50
N ARG A 121 4.42 -3.36 -26.39
CA ARG A 121 3.84 -4.64 -26.03
C ARG A 121 4.69 -5.35 -24.97
N VAL A 122 4.01 -5.96 -24.01
CA VAL A 122 4.56 -6.79 -22.92
C VAL A 122 5.64 -7.77 -23.39
N ASP A 123 6.79 -7.74 -22.72
CA ASP A 123 7.85 -8.75 -22.88
C ASP A 123 7.68 -9.86 -21.84
N LYS A 124 7.17 -11.00 -22.27
CA LYS A 124 6.93 -12.14 -21.36
C LYS A 124 8.22 -12.77 -20.83
N ASN A 125 9.35 -12.59 -21.52
CA ASN A 125 10.62 -13.19 -21.11
C ASN A 125 11.20 -12.51 -19.88
N ASN A 126 10.82 -11.26 -19.62
CA ASN A 126 11.27 -10.50 -18.45
C ASN A 126 10.24 -10.47 -17.31
N GLY A 127 9.13 -11.20 -17.45
CA GLY A 127 8.01 -11.18 -16.52
C GLY A 127 7.03 -10.01 -16.70
N GLY A 128 6.98 -9.40 -17.90
CA GLY A 128 6.12 -8.25 -18.21
C GLY A 128 6.59 -6.92 -17.62
N LYS A 129 7.81 -6.89 -17.07
CA LYS A 129 8.35 -5.71 -16.39
C LYS A 129 8.66 -4.61 -17.39
N THR A 130 8.41 -3.36 -17.00
CA THR A 130 8.70 -2.16 -17.80
C THR A 130 9.25 -1.05 -16.90
N GLY A 131 9.80 0.02 -17.48
CA GLY A 131 10.16 1.20 -16.70
C GLY A 131 11.23 2.08 -17.32
N LEU A 132 11.97 2.79 -16.47
CA LEU A 132 13.11 3.60 -16.86
C LEU A 132 14.42 2.92 -16.47
N SER A 133 15.40 2.90 -17.36
CA SER A 133 16.72 2.30 -17.13
C SER A 133 17.85 3.18 -17.66
N LYS A 134 19.00 3.16 -16.97
CA LYS A 134 20.24 3.81 -17.43
C LYS A 134 20.78 3.23 -18.73
N ASN A 135 20.51 1.95 -18.96
CA ASN A 135 21.02 1.22 -20.11
C ASN A 135 20.11 1.36 -21.35
N ALA A 136 18.87 1.83 -21.14
CA ALA A 136 17.94 2.07 -22.23
C ALA A 136 18.30 3.36 -22.97
N LYS A 137 18.27 3.31 -24.31
CA LYS A 137 18.66 4.43 -25.18
C LYS A 137 17.47 5.24 -25.67
N SER A 138 16.31 4.61 -25.84
CA SER A 138 15.12 5.25 -26.39
C SER A 138 14.37 6.02 -25.33
N GLN A 139 14.09 7.31 -25.57
CA GLN A 139 13.27 8.12 -24.65
C GLN A 139 11.79 7.75 -24.71
N PHE A 140 11.34 7.34 -25.89
CA PHE A 140 9.97 6.91 -26.18
C PHE A 140 10.04 5.57 -26.88
N VAL A 141 9.29 4.59 -26.39
CA VAL A 141 9.09 3.32 -27.09
C VAL A 141 7.62 3.25 -27.52
N PRO A 142 7.33 3.27 -28.84
CA PRO A 142 5.97 3.34 -29.36
C PRO A 142 5.27 1.97 -29.32
N SER A 143 3.98 1.95 -29.66
CA SER A 143 3.18 0.73 -29.68
C SER A 143 3.68 -0.29 -30.70
N GLY A 144 3.63 -1.55 -30.31
CA GLY A 144 4.22 -2.68 -31.04
C GLY A 144 5.30 -3.38 -30.23
N VAL A 145 6.03 -4.29 -30.87
CA VAL A 145 7.14 -5.00 -30.22
C VAL A 145 8.33 -4.06 -30.13
N GLY A 146 8.68 -3.64 -28.91
CA GLY A 146 9.78 -2.74 -28.62
C GLY A 146 10.55 -3.15 -27.36
N ASN A 147 11.44 -2.27 -26.92
CA ASN A 147 12.18 -2.48 -25.67
C ASN A 147 11.28 -2.25 -24.47
N ALA A 148 11.37 -3.13 -23.47
CA ALA A 148 10.62 -3.00 -22.23
C ALA A 148 11.00 -1.78 -21.37
N TYR A 149 12.14 -1.12 -21.62
CA TYR A 149 12.56 0.04 -20.84
C TYR A 149 12.84 1.26 -21.73
N SER A 150 12.44 2.42 -21.24
CA SER A 150 12.82 3.72 -21.78
C SER A 150 14.01 4.31 -21.01
N ALA A 151 14.73 5.25 -21.62
CA ALA A 151 15.92 5.88 -21.04
C ALA A 151 15.59 6.63 -19.74
N SER A 152 16.49 6.57 -18.76
CA SER A 152 16.43 7.35 -17.51
C SER A 152 16.21 8.85 -17.73
N ILE A 153 15.84 9.56 -16.65
CA ILE A 153 15.62 11.01 -16.66
C ILE A 153 16.52 11.65 -15.59
N PHE A 154 17.26 12.69 -15.93
CA PHE A 154 17.91 13.51 -14.90
C PHE A 154 16.90 14.50 -14.33
N VAL A 155 16.71 14.47 -13.01
CA VAL A 155 15.78 15.32 -12.27
C VAL A 155 16.54 16.25 -11.33
N LYS A 156 15.93 17.38 -11.00
CA LYS A 156 16.47 18.39 -10.08
C LYS A 156 15.67 18.45 -8.78
N GLU A 157 16.32 18.88 -7.70
CA GLU A 157 15.67 19.20 -6.44
C GLU A 157 14.47 20.14 -6.66
N ASN A 158 13.42 19.93 -5.88
CA ASN A 158 12.13 20.65 -5.94
C ASN A 158 11.31 20.42 -7.21
N GLN A 159 11.77 19.57 -8.13
CA GLN A 159 10.91 19.04 -9.17
C GLN A 159 9.97 17.95 -8.64
N GLN A 160 9.01 17.58 -9.48
CA GLN A 160 8.10 16.48 -9.25
C GLN A 160 8.05 15.62 -10.52
N ILE A 161 8.09 14.31 -10.33
CA ILE A 161 7.77 13.33 -11.37
C ILE A 161 6.30 12.97 -11.26
N ILE A 162 5.63 12.88 -12.40
CA ILE A 162 4.27 12.37 -12.51
C ILE A 162 4.27 11.21 -13.49
N ILE A 163 3.77 10.05 -13.05
CA ILE A 163 3.70 8.85 -13.88
C ILE A 163 2.23 8.52 -14.07
N ALA A 164 1.79 8.36 -15.31
CA ALA A 164 0.49 7.80 -15.65
C ALA A 164 0.71 6.40 -16.22
N THR A 165 0.12 5.38 -15.61
CA THR A 165 0.18 4.01 -16.12
C THR A 165 -1.12 3.62 -16.80
N ASN A 166 -1.08 2.64 -17.68
CA ASN A 166 -2.26 2.11 -18.36
C ASN A 166 -2.08 0.60 -18.56
N ASN A 167 -3.04 -0.23 -18.13
CA ASN A 167 -2.97 -1.67 -18.38
C ASN A 167 -3.77 -2.00 -19.65
N TRP A 168 -3.06 -2.10 -20.79
CA TRP A 168 -3.66 -2.39 -22.08
C TRP A 168 -4.33 -3.78 -22.13
N SER A 169 -3.84 -4.75 -21.33
CA SER A 169 -4.43 -6.09 -21.23
C SER A 169 -5.78 -6.13 -20.51
N LYS A 170 -6.09 -5.10 -19.70
CA LYS A 170 -7.34 -4.97 -18.94
C LYS A 170 -7.67 -6.13 -18.00
N SER A 171 -6.66 -6.86 -17.51
CA SER A 171 -6.85 -8.06 -16.70
C SER A 171 -7.49 -7.78 -15.33
N GLY A 172 -7.44 -6.53 -14.88
CA GLY A 172 -7.86 -6.14 -13.55
C GLY A 172 -6.81 -6.37 -12.46
N LYS A 173 -5.61 -6.87 -12.80
CA LYS A 173 -4.53 -7.11 -11.83
C LYS A 173 -3.74 -5.85 -11.55
N GLY A 174 -2.98 -5.87 -10.45
CA GLY A 174 -2.17 -4.75 -10.01
C GLY A 174 -0.76 -4.79 -10.55
N HIS A 175 0.07 -3.90 -10.02
CA HIS A 175 1.50 -3.89 -10.22
C HIS A 175 2.21 -3.32 -8.99
N THR A 176 3.53 -3.51 -8.94
CA THR A 176 4.42 -2.84 -7.99
C THR A 176 5.29 -1.83 -8.73
N LEU A 177 5.24 -0.56 -8.34
CA LEU A 177 6.18 0.47 -8.75
C LEU A 177 7.38 0.47 -7.80
N VAL A 178 8.60 0.36 -8.34
CA VAL A 178 9.86 0.41 -7.60
C VAL A 178 10.72 1.53 -8.17
N VAL A 179 11.00 2.58 -7.38
CA VAL A 179 11.94 3.65 -7.70
C VAL A 179 13.29 3.33 -7.06
N GLU A 180 14.35 3.21 -7.87
CA GLU A 180 15.68 2.90 -7.34
C GLU A 180 16.22 4.09 -6.51
N LYS A 181 16.65 3.83 -5.27
CA LYS A 181 17.38 4.82 -4.45
C LYS A 181 18.81 4.97 -4.98
N LEU A 182 18.99 5.66 -6.10
CA LEU A 182 20.33 6.03 -6.53
C LEU A 182 20.85 7.16 -5.64
N ASN A 183 21.73 6.79 -4.71
CA ASN A 183 22.28 7.60 -3.61
C ASN A 183 21.22 7.98 -2.55
N LYS A 184 21.61 7.87 -1.27
CA LYS A 184 20.76 8.21 -0.13
C LYS A 184 20.08 9.57 -0.37
N ASN A 185 18.74 9.59 -0.22
CA ASN A 185 17.87 10.78 -0.10
C ASN A 185 17.38 11.52 -1.37
N ILE A 186 16.96 10.82 -2.44
CA ILE A 186 16.18 11.47 -3.53
C ILE A 186 14.75 11.84 -3.11
N LEU A 187 14.19 11.23 -2.08
CA LEU A 187 12.83 11.51 -1.60
C LEU A 187 12.89 12.39 -0.35
N LYS A 188 12.00 13.39 -0.26
CA LYS A 188 12.03 14.32 0.88
C LYS A 188 11.64 13.54 2.13
N PRO A 189 12.44 13.58 3.22
CA PRO A 189 11.99 13.05 4.49
C PRO A 189 10.73 13.79 4.94
N VAL A 190 9.84 13.08 5.65
CA VAL A 190 8.61 13.66 6.22
C VAL A 190 9.01 14.65 7.32
N VAL A 191 9.26 15.90 6.95
CA VAL A 191 9.36 17.01 7.90
C VAL A 191 7.97 17.63 8.01
N LYS A 192 7.45 17.70 9.24
CA LYS A 192 6.24 18.47 9.55
C LYS A 192 6.54 19.96 9.34
N GLU A 193 6.39 20.46 8.12
CA GLU A 193 6.30 21.90 7.89
C GLU A 193 4.85 22.33 8.10
N ASN A 194 4.65 23.23 9.05
CA ASN A 194 3.40 23.97 9.22
C ASN A 194 3.23 24.89 8.00
N ILE A 195 2.53 24.40 6.97
CA ILE A 195 2.13 25.24 5.85
C ILE A 195 0.88 26.01 6.29
N GLU A 196 1.06 27.30 6.54
CA GLU A 196 -0.02 28.26 6.74
C GLU A 196 -0.70 28.50 5.38
N ILE A 197 -1.81 27.80 5.13
CA ILE A 197 -2.60 27.98 3.91
C ILE A 197 -3.41 29.27 4.06
N LYS A 198 -3.06 30.31 3.29
CA LYS A 198 -3.93 31.46 3.09
C LYS A 198 -5.12 31.03 2.22
N THR A 199 -6.27 30.90 2.85
CA THR A 199 -7.53 30.54 2.20
C THR A 199 -8.05 31.73 1.38
N GLU A 200 -7.83 31.74 0.07
CA GLU A 200 -8.68 32.51 -0.83
C GLU A 200 -9.99 31.76 -1.06
N LYS A 201 -11.11 32.47 -0.90
CA LYS A 201 -12.47 31.95 -0.99
C LYS A 201 -12.76 31.46 -2.41
N LEU A 202 -12.67 30.15 -2.62
CA LEU A 202 -13.27 29.48 -3.77
C LEU A 202 -14.80 29.47 -3.61
N LYS A 203 -15.48 29.87 -4.69
CA LYS A 203 -16.94 29.85 -4.82
C LYS A 203 -17.45 28.41 -4.61
N ALA A 204 -18.64 28.34 -3.98
CA ALA A 204 -19.33 27.12 -3.57
C ALA A 204 -19.20 25.98 -4.60
N VAL A 205 -18.40 24.97 -4.24
CA VAL A 205 -18.36 23.65 -4.86
C VAL A 205 -19.62 22.92 -4.40
N GLU A 206 -20.34 22.30 -5.33
CA GLU A 206 -21.45 21.39 -5.02
C GLU A 206 -21.04 20.43 -3.90
N GLU A 207 -21.91 20.22 -2.90
CA GLU A 207 -21.63 19.37 -1.73
C GLU A 207 -20.95 18.06 -2.15
N GLU A 208 -19.66 17.94 -1.80
CA GLU A 208 -18.85 16.77 -2.07
C GLU A 208 -19.59 15.53 -1.54
N LYS A 209 -19.90 14.62 -2.45
CA LYS A 209 -20.66 13.40 -2.21
C LYS A 209 -19.80 12.48 -1.32
N LYS A 210 -20.23 12.20 -0.09
CA LYS A 210 -19.50 11.37 0.91
C LYS A 210 -20.12 9.99 1.13
N ALA A 211 -19.31 9.02 1.53
CA ALA A 211 -19.71 7.69 2.00
C ALA A 211 -19.75 7.63 3.52
N GLU A 212 -20.63 6.81 4.09
CA GLU A 212 -20.72 6.60 5.53
C GLU A 212 -19.93 5.34 5.93
N VAL A 213 -18.99 5.49 6.87
CA VAL A 213 -18.28 4.37 7.49
C VAL A 213 -18.76 4.22 8.93
N ILE A 214 -19.08 2.99 9.32
CA ILE A 214 -19.34 2.61 10.71
C ILE A 214 -18.34 1.54 11.13
N ILE A 215 -17.50 1.87 12.09
CA ILE A 215 -16.58 0.93 12.73
C ILE A 215 -17.26 0.39 13.98
N ARG A 216 -17.33 -0.93 14.12
CA ARG A 216 -17.86 -1.62 15.29
C ARG A 216 -16.80 -2.52 15.90
N ILE A 217 -16.57 -2.34 17.19
CA ILE A 217 -15.53 -3.03 17.93
C ILE A 217 -16.21 -3.95 18.96
N THR A 218 -15.85 -5.22 18.91
CA THR A 218 -16.43 -6.27 19.76
C THR A 218 -15.34 -7.09 20.42
N GLU A 219 -15.70 -7.77 21.51
CA GLU A 219 -14.90 -8.85 22.05
C GLU A 219 -15.17 -10.15 21.27
N THR A 220 -14.12 -10.90 20.92
CA THR A 220 -14.18 -12.08 20.05
C THR A 220 -15.07 -13.20 20.59
N ASP A 221 -14.98 -13.52 21.88
CA ASP A 221 -15.66 -14.68 22.48
C ASP A 221 -17.12 -14.33 22.83
N LYS A 222 -17.35 -13.18 23.48
CA LYS A 222 -18.65 -12.73 23.98
C LYS A 222 -19.48 -12.00 22.93
N LYS A 223 -18.86 -11.52 21.85
CA LYS A 223 -19.49 -10.66 20.81
C LYS A 223 -20.13 -9.38 21.36
N THR A 224 -19.73 -8.94 22.55
CA THR A 224 -20.22 -7.71 23.18
C THR A 224 -19.44 -6.50 22.67
N PRO A 225 -20.07 -5.32 22.56
CA PRO A 225 -19.35 -4.07 22.25
C PRO A 225 -18.19 -3.84 23.23
N LEU A 226 -17.04 -3.46 22.70
CA LEU A 226 -15.81 -3.24 23.47
C LEU A 226 -15.31 -1.82 23.20
N ILE A 227 -15.20 -1.00 24.26
CA ILE A 227 -14.56 0.32 24.15
C ILE A 227 -13.07 0.10 23.98
N ALA A 228 -12.52 0.56 22.88
CA ALA A 228 -11.10 0.43 22.55
C ALA A 228 -10.54 1.74 22.00
N ASN A 229 -9.23 1.89 22.06
CA ASN A 229 -8.51 2.93 21.33
C ASN A 229 -8.58 2.62 19.83
N LEU A 230 -9.00 3.61 19.06
CA LEU A 230 -9.22 3.57 17.62
C LEU A 230 -8.35 4.65 16.98
N ASP A 231 -7.35 4.21 16.19
CA ASP A 231 -6.51 5.10 15.39
C ASP A 231 -6.85 4.94 13.92
N LEU A 232 -7.36 6.01 13.31
CA LEU A 232 -7.61 6.11 11.87
C LEU A 232 -6.41 6.79 11.22
N MET A 233 -5.71 6.07 10.37
CA MET A 233 -4.49 6.55 9.71
C MET A 233 -4.65 6.59 8.19
N GLY A 234 -4.18 7.68 7.59
CA GLY A 234 -4.13 7.82 6.12
C GLY A 234 -5.44 8.28 5.47
N LEU A 235 -6.36 8.86 6.24
CA LEU A 235 -7.51 9.57 5.68
C LEU A 235 -7.03 10.85 4.97
N ALA A 236 -7.50 11.06 3.75
CA ALA A 236 -7.29 12.29 2.97
C ALA A 236 -8.31 13.38 3.36
N SER A 237 -9.51 12.98 3.78
CA SER A 237 -10.60 13.89 4.17
C SER A 237 -10.40 14.55 5.53
N ARG A 238 -9.44 14.06 6.33
CA ARG A 238 -9.13 14.58 7.66
C ARG A 238 -7.77 14.12 8.16
N ASN A 239 -7.23 14.85 9.12
CA ASN A 239 -6.05 14.42 9.87
C ASN A 239 -6.28 13.07 10.57
N ASP A 240 -5.18 12.34 10.76
CA ASP A 240 -5.15 11.13 11.57
C ASP A 240 -5.89 11.38 12.89
N THR A 241 -6.81 10.48 13.23
CA THR A 241 -7.71 10.64 14.37
C THR A 241 -7.49 9.50 15.34
N SER A 242 -7.23 9.82 16.61
CA SER A 242 -7.16 8.87 17.72
C SER A 242 -8.29 9.15 18.70
N LEU A 243 -9.12 8.14 19.01
CA LEU A 243 -10.26 8.26 19.92
C LEU A 243 -10.56 6.93 20.63
N GLN A 244 -11.41 6.97 21.66
CA GLN A 244 -11.93 5.77 22.32
C GLN A 244 -13.40 5.56 21.99
N ALA A 245 -13.75 4.39 21.47
CA ALA A 245 -15.12 4.04 21.16
C ALA A 245 -15.31 2.53 21.03
N SER A 246 -16.55 2.07 21.17
CA SER A 246 -16.99 0.73 20.73
C SER A 246 -17.72 0.78 19.38
N GLU A 247 -18.24 1.95 19.01
CA GLU A 247 -18.78 2.23 17.69
C GLU A 247 -18.37 3.65 17.29
N TYR A 248 -17.84 3.83 16.08
CA TYR A 248 -17.51 5.15 15.54
C TYR A 248 -18.06 5.28 14.13
N LYS A 249 -18.80 6.36 13.89
CA LYS A 249 -19.45 6.67 12.63
C LYS A 249 -18.95 8.00 12.09
N PHE A 250 -18.53 8.01 10.84
CA PHE A 250 -18.01 9.21 10.19
C PHE A 250 -18.23 9.17 8.69
N MET A 251 -18.19 10.36 8.08
CA MET A 251 -18.27 10.53 6.64
C MET A 251 -16.87 10.65 6.07
N VAL A 252 -16.61 9.91 5.00
CA VAL A 252 -15.37 9.94 4.24
C VAL A 252 -15.67 10.27 2.79
N ASN A 253 -14.66 10.71 2.05
CA ASN A 253 -14.81 10.83 0.62
C ASN A 253 -15.10 9.43 0.04
N ASN A 254 -15.93 9.37 -1.00
CA ASN A 254 -16.22 8.10 -1.68
C ASN A 254 -14.91 7.40 -2.00
N TYR A 255 -14.82 6.08 -1.88
CA TYR A 255 -13.66 5.19 -2.13
C TYR A 255 -12.38 5.44 -1.31
N GLU A 256 -12.38 6.38 -0.37
CA GLU A 256 -11.20 6.75 0.42
C GLU A 256 -10.62 5.52 1.15
N SER A 257 -9.30 5.34 1.04
CA SER A 257 -8.58 4.21 1.65
C SER A 257 -7.85 4.67 2.91
N PHE A 258 -7.96 3.89 3.97
CA PHE A 258 -7.34 4.20 5.27
C PHE A 258 -7.09 2.92 6.07
N THR A 259 -6.31 3.03 7.14
CA THR A 259 -6.09 1.93 8.09
C THR A 259 -6.79 2.22 9.40
N VAL A 260 -7.47 1.20 9.91
CA VAL A 260 -8.10 1.18 11.21
C VAL A 260 -7.24 0.34 12.14
N ASN A 261 -6.57 0.96 13.11
CA ASN A 261 -5.89 0.26 14.18
C ASN A 261 -6.75 0.30 15.45
N VAL A 262 -6.95 -0.86 16.08
CA VAL A 262 -7.77 -0.97 17.29
C VAL A 262 -6.98 -1.70 18.37
N SER A 263 -6.93 -1.12 19.56
CA SER A 263 -6.22 -1.68 20.71
C SER A 263 -6.97 -1.43 22.01
N ALA A 264 -6.94 -2.39 22.94
CA ALA A 264 -7.50 -2.24 24.27
C ALA A 264 -6.64 -2.97 25.30
N PRO A 265 -6.53 -2.47 26.54
CA PRO A 265 -5.82 -3.16 27.62
C PRO A 265 -6.38 -4.57 27.83
N GLY A 266 -5.51 -5.58 27.88
CA GLY A 266 -5.90 -6.98 28.06
C GLY A 266 -6.39 -7.69 26.79
N TYR A 267 -6.32 -7.04 25.62
CA TYR A 267 -6.72 -7.63 24.33
C TYR A 267 -5.61 -7.55 23.28
N MET A 268 -5.58 -8.52 22.36
CA MET A 268 -4.78 -8.45 21.14
C MET A 268 -5.26 -7.28 20.27
N PHE A 269 -4.32 -6.52 19.72
CA PHE A 269 -4.64 -5.43 18.81
C PHE A 269 -4.93 -5.95 17.40
N GLU A 270 -5.70 -5.17 16.63
CA GLU A 270 -6.05 -5.46 15.24
C GLU A 270 -5.72 -4.27 14.33
N SER A 271 -5.32 -4.56 13.10
CA SER A 271 -5.03 -3.55 12.08
C SER A 271 -5.69 -3.95 10.77
N LYS A 272 -6.63 -3.13 10.29
CA LYS A 272 -7.46 -3.44 9.12
C LYS A 272 -7.41 -2.30 8.12
N ALA A 273 -6.98 -2.61 6.89
CA ALA A 273 -7.13 -1.71 5.76
C ALA A 273 -8.61 -1.65 5.33
N VAL A 274 -9.11 -0.45 5.09
CA VAL A 274 -10.49 -0.17 4.70
C VAL A 274 -10.49 0.70 3.46
N VAL A 275 -11.40 0.42 2.54
CA VAL A 275 -11.71 1.24 1.36
C VAL A 275 -13.19 1.59 1.46
N ALA A 276 -13.52 2.88 1.51
CA ALA A 276 -14.91 3.32 1.60
C ALA A 276 -15.70 2.96 0.32
N GLY A 277 -17.03 2.93 0.41
CA GLY A 277 -17.87 2.76 -0.78
C GLY A 277 -18.13 4.07 -1.52
N ASN A 278 -19.12 4.08 -2.41
CA ASN A 278 -19.56 5.25 -3.17
C ASN A 278 -20.63 6.10 -2.43
N LYS A 279 -21.17 7.12 -3.09
CA LYS A 279 -22.18 8.02 -2.51
C LYS A 279 -23.37 7.25 -1.94
N GLY A 280 -23.69 7.49 -0.68
CA GLY A 280 -24.83 6.87 0.01
C GLY A 280 -24.62 5.41 0.39
N SER A 281 -23.45 4.84 0.07
CA SER A 281 -23.04 3.56 0.63
C SER A 281 -22.79 3.69 2.12
N LYS A 282 -23.02 2.56 2.80
CA LYS A 282 -22.79 2.40 4.22
C LYS A 282 -21.85 1.22 4.41
N GLU A 283 -20.60 1.51 4.74
CA GLU A 283 -19.59 0.50 4.98
C GLU A 283 -19.54 0.17 6.47
N ILE A 284 -19.74 -1.10 6.82
CA ILE A 284 -19.71 -1.57 8.20
C ILE A 284 -18.43 -2.37 8.43
N VAL A 285 -17.47 -1.75 9.09
CA VAL A 285 -16.20 -2.36 9.43
C VAL A 285 -16.32 -3.02 10.80
N GLN A 286 -16.50 -4.34 10.80
CA GLN A 286 -16.46 -5.14 12.02
C GLN A 286 -15.01 -5.49 12.38
N ILE A 287 -14.65 -5.24 13.64
CA ILE A 287 -13.37 -5.60 14.25
C ILE A 287 -13.68 -6.30 15.59
N SER A 288 -13.07 -7.45 15.80
CA SER A 288 -13.17 -8.20 17.05
C SER A 288 -11.78 -8.32 17.66
N LEU A 289 -11.64 -7.98 18.94
CA LEU A 289 -10.38 -8.15 19.67
C LEU A 289 -10.43 -9.42 20.52
N ALA A 290 -9.39 -10.24 20.46
CA ALA A 290 -9.28 -11.44 21.28
C ALA A 290 -8.66 -11.10 22.65
N PRO A 291 -9.12 -11.68 23.77
CA PRO A 291 -8.49 -11.48 25.07
C PRO A 291 -7.08 -12.06 25.07
N LEU A 292 -6.12 -11.34 25.66
CA LEU A 292 -4.73 -11.76 25.69
C LEU A 292 -4.53 -13.08 26.42
N LYS A 293 -3.84 -14.02 25.76
CA LYS A 293 -3.43 -15.29 26.34
C LYS A 293 -1.93 -15.51 26.14
N GLU A 294 -1.26 -16.04 27.16
CA GLU A 294 0.13 -16.46 27.03
C GLU A 294 0.26 -17.56 25.97
N GLY A 295 1.31 -17.50 25.16
CA GLY A 295 1.54 -18.40 24.02
C GLY A 295 0.78 -18.02 22.75
N GLU A 296 -0.11 -17.03 22.80
CA GLU A 296 -0.84 -16.54 21.63
C GLU A 296 0.12 -15.93 20.61
N LYS A 297 -0.12 -16.23 19.32
CA LYS A 297 0.71 -15.78 18.20
C LYS A 297 -0.09 -14.84 17.31
N VAL A 298 0.54 -13.74 16.91
CA VAL A 298 -0.05 -12.80 15.96
C VAL A 298 0.94 -12.46 14.87
N ASN A 299 0.49 -12.60 13.62
CA ASN A 299 1.25 -12.18 12.46
C ASN A 299 1.11 -10.67 12.29
N LEU A 300 2.23 -9.98 12.23
CA LEU A 300 2.30 -8.55 11.91
C LEU A 300 2.41 -8.40 10.39
N THR A 301 1.37 -8.85 9.66
CA THR A 301 1.38 -8.97 8.18
C THR A 301 1.66 -7.66 7.46
N ASN A 302 1.40 -6.54 8.11
CA ASN A 302 1.56 -5.20 7.57
C ASN A 302 2.91 -4.56 7.96
N ILE A 303 3.75 -5.25 8.75
CA ILE A 303 5.15 -4.85 8.95
C ILE A 303 6.00 -5.52 7.88
N GLN A 304 6.36 -4.73 6.88
CA GLN A 304 7.07 -5.14 5.69
C GLN A 304 8.47 -4.52 5.63
N PHE A 305 9.35 -5.14 4.86
CA PHE A 305 10.75 -4.71 4.74
C PHE A 305 11.14 -4.59 3.28
N TYR A 306 12.09 -3.70 2.98
CA TYR A 306 12.77 -3.71 1.69
C TYR A 306 13.43 -5.07 1.44
N GLY A 307 13.53 -5.45 0.16
CA GLY A 307 14.12 -6.73 -0.25
C GLY A 307 15.51 -6.95 0.33
N ASN A 308 15.76 -8.15 0.86
CA ASN A 308 17.05 -8.60 1.41
C ASN A 308 17.66 -7.76 2.54
N VAL A 309 16.94 -6.80 3.10
CA VAL A 309 17.41 -5.97 4.22
C VAL A 309 16.40 -5.94 5.38
N ALA A 310 16.85 -5.41 6.53
CA ALA A 310 16.06 -5.22 7.75
C ALA A 310 15.56 -3.77 7.92
N THR A 311 15.37 -3.07 6.81
CA THR A 311 14.80 -1.72 6.81
C THR A 311 13.31 -1.81 6.50
N PHE A 312 12.47 -1.24 7.36
CA PHE A 312 11.02 -1.21 7.17
C PHE A 312 10.61 -0.50 5.89
N LEU A 313 9.56 -0.99 5.23
CA LEU A 313 8.79 -0.17 4.30
C LEU A 313 7.98 0.85 5.11
N PRO A 314 7.80 2.09 4.67
CA PRO A 314 7.04 3.06 5.46
C PRO A 314 5.54 2.74 5.54
N SER A 315 5.02 1.90 4.64
CA SER A 315 3.72 1.22 4.78
C SER A 315 3.59 0.44 6.11
N SER A 316 4.71 0.09 6.75
CA SER A 316 4.74 -0.58 8.06
C SER A 316 4.46 0.34 9.23
N LYS A 317 4.56 1.66 9.05
CA LYS A 317 4.47 2.64 10.13
C LYS A 317 3.15 2.54 10.92
N PRO A 318 1.96 2.42 10.30
CA PRO A 318 0.72 2.24 11.04
C PRO A 318 0.74 1.00 11.96
N SER A 319 1.27 -0.12 11.47
CA SER A 319 1.31 -1.37 12.23
C SER A 319 2.42 -1.40 13.28
N LEU A 320 3.54 -0.73 13.04
CA LEU A 320 4.57 -0.48 14.05
C LEU A 320 4.01 0.37 15.19
N HIS A 321 3.25 1.42 14.87
CA HIS A 321 2.57 2.24 15.87
C HIS A 321 1.48 1.46 16.63
N ALA A 322 0.72 0.59 15.94
CA ALA A 322 -0.25 -0.27 16.60
C ALA A 322 0.42 -1.24 17.60
N LEU A 323 1.56 -1.83 17.23
CA LEU A 323 2.35 -2.67 18.12
C LEU A 323 2.91 -1.87 19.32
N LEU A 324 3.38 -0.64 19.09
CA LEU A 324 3.84 0.24 20.16
C LEU A 324 2.69 0.55 21.14
N ASN A 325 1.53 0.97 20.63
CA ASN A 325 0.34 1.25 21.45
C ASN A 325 -0.08 0.02 22.26
N PHE A 326 -0.05 -1.16 21.64
CA PHE A 326 -0.27 -2.43 22.31
C PHE A 326 0.69 -2.66 23.49
N MET A 327 1.99 -2.47 23.27
CA MET A 327 3.01 -2.66 24.33
C MET A 327 2.91 -1.62 25.44
N THR A 328 2.51 -0.38 25.12
CA THR A 328 2.27 0.68 26.09
C THR A 328 1.05 0.40 26.96
N GLN A 329 -0.05 -0.08 26.38
CA GLN A 329 -1.29 -0.39 27.12
C GLN A 329 -1.20 -1.65 27.99
N ASN A 330 -0.27 -2.55 27.66
CA ASN A 330 -0.09 -3.83 28.34
C ASN A 330 1.30 -3.88 29.00
N GLU A 331 1.54 -3.03 30.01
CA GLU A 331 2.85 -2.80 30.62
C GLU A 331 3.56 -4.07 31.13
N ASN A 332 2.79 -5.07 31.59
CA ASN A 332 3.33 -6.35 32.08
C ASN A 332 3.54 -7.38 30.97
N ALA A 333 3.11 -7.08 29.74
CA ALA A 333 3.30 -8.00 28.63
C ALA A 333 4.77 -8.07 28.21
N THR A 334 5.27 -9.29 28.04
CA THR A 334 6.54 -9.57 27.37
C THR A 334 6.26 -10.36 26.08
N ILE A 335 6.99 -10.05 25.02
CA ILE A 335 6.76 -10.62 23.69
C ILE A 335 8.03 -11.23 23.10
N HIS A 336 7.84 -12.25 22.26
CA HIS A 336 8.86 -12.82 21.40
C HIS A 336 8.56 -12.44 19.95
N ILE A 337 9.40 -11.58 19.39
CA ILE A 337 9.34 -11.11 18.01
C ILE A 337 10.12 -12.11 17.14
N ILE A 338 9.46 -12.71 16.15
CA ILE A 338 10.05 -13.74 15.31
C ILE A 338 9.98 -13.29 13.85
N GLY A 339 11.14 -13.20 13.20
CA GLY A 339 11.23 -12.87 11.79
C GLY A 339 11.20 -14.10 10.89
N HIS A 340 10.66 -13.91 9.67
CA HIS A 340 10.61 -14.92 8.62
C HIS A 340 11.04 -14.32 7.28
N VAL A 341 11.56 -15.16 6.40
CA VAL A 341 11.88 -14.78 5.01
C VAL A 341 11.23 -15.73 4.03
N ASN A 342 11.01 -15.24 2.81
CA ASN A 342 10.59 -16.06 1.69
C ASN A 342 11.82 -16.71 1.03
N GLY A 343 11.77 -18.02 0.81
CA GLY A 343 12.84 -18.77 0.13
C GLY A 343 12.34 -20.16 -0.26
N PRO A 344 11.34 -20.28 -1.15
CA PRO A 344 10.82 -21.58 -1.56
C PRO A 344 11.91 -22.39 -2.26
N ASN A 345 11.93 -23.70 -2.02
CA ASN A 345 12.91 -24.64 -2.59
C ASN A 345 14.38 -24.38 -2.20
N GLU A 346 14.63 -23.51 -1.22
CA GLU A 346 15.98 -23.24 -0.71
C GLU A 346 16.20 -23.83 0.68
N SER A 347 17.43 -24.27 0.97
CA SER A 347 17.80 -24.72 2.32
C SER A 347 17.82 -23.55 3.30
N ASN A 348 17.38 -23.76 4.55
CA ASN A 348 17.42 -22.74 5.60
C ASN A 348 18.84 -22.49 6.12
N ASN A 349 19.62 -21.72 5.35
CA ASN A 349 21.01 -21.42 5.60
C ASN A 349 21.19 -20.29 6.64
N SER A 350 22.45 -20.01 7.01
CA SER A 350 22.80 -18.97 7.99
C SER A 350 22.40 -17.56 7.54
N MET A 351 22.42 -17.27 6.23
CA MET A 351 22.03 -15.99 5.67
C MET A 351 20.54 -15.71 5.90
N TYR A 352 19.67 -16.68 5.66
CA TYR A 352 18.23 -16.54 5.89
C TYR A 352 17.89 -16.39 7.36
N ARG A 353 18.50 -17.19 8.23
CA ARG A 353 18.34 -17.02 9.68
C ARG A 353 18.77 -15.63 10.13
N LYS A 354 19.93 -15.15 9.68
CA LYS A 354 20.44 -13.82 10.03
C LYS A 354 19.55 -12.69 9.50
N LEU A 355 19.07 -12.78 8.26
CA LEU A 355 18.16 -11.77 7.71
C LEU A 355 16.84 -11.70 8.48
N SER A 356 16.24 -12.86 8.80
CA SER A 356 15.02 -12.89 9.62
C SER A 356 15.26 -12.34 11.04
N GLU A 357 16.39 -12.69 11.66
CA GLU A 357 16.75 -12.20 13.00
C GLU A 357 16.90 -10.67 12.99
N ASN A 358 17.64 -10.13 12.01
CA ASN A 358 17.82 -8.69 11.87
C ASN A 358 16.49 -7.94 11.70
N ARG A 359 15.51 -8.54 11.01
CA ARG A 359 14.16 -7.97 10.87
C ARG A 359 13.40 -7.95 12.19
N ALA A 360 13.50 -9.01 12.98
CA ALA A 360 12.94 -9.04 14.33
C ALA A 360 13.63 -8.00 15.24
N GLU A 361 14.96 -7.87 15.14
CA GLU A 361 15.75 -6.89 15.90
C GLU A 361 15.40 -5.46 15.50
N ALA A 362 15.12 -5.18 14.24
CA ALA A 362 14.64 -3.86 13.81
C ALA A 362 13.32 -3.47 14.49
N VAL A 363 12.40 -4.43 14.69
CA VAL A 363 11.13 -4.19 15.41
C VAL A 363 11.38 -3.96 16.89
N LYS A 364 12.25 -4.77 17.50
CA LYS A 364 12.68 -4.59 18.89
C LYS A 364 13.29 -3.20 19.10
N GLN A 365 14.22 -2.80 18.22
CA GLN A 365 14.90 -1.52 18.29
C GLN A 365 13.91 -0.35 18.16
N PHE A 366 12.98 -0.43 17.21
CA PHE A 366 11.89 0.56 17.08
C PHE A 366 11.09 0.71 18.39
N LEU A 367 10.74 -0.39 19.05
CA LEU A 367 10.00 -0.35 20.32
C LEU A 367 10.83 0.26 21.47
N ILE A 368 12.12 -0.08 21.56
CA ILE A 368 13.04 0.47 22.58
C ILE A 368 13.22 1.97 22.40
N GLU A 369 13.44 2.43 21.17
CA GLU A 369 13.56 3.86 20.84
C GLU A 369 12.30 4.65 21.18
N ASN A 370 11.15 3.98 21.26
CA ASN A 370 9.87 4.56 21.66
C ASN A 370 9.46 4.22 23.11
N GLY A 371 10.42 3.80 23.95
CA GLY A 371 10.25 3.72 25.40
C GLY A 371 9.83 2.36 25.97
N ILE A 372 9.79 1.30 25.17
CA ILE A 372 9.51 -0.05 25.69
C ILE A 372 10.79 -0.67 26.25
N GLU A 373 10.73 -1.14 27.51
CA GLU A 373 11.89 -1.74 28.18
C GLU A 373 12.41 -2.99 27.48
N GLU A 374 13.72 -3.06 27.22
CA GLU A 374 14.35 -4.15 26.47
C GLU A 374 14.05 -5.55 27.03
N LYS A 375 14.02 -5.72 28.36
CA LYS A 375 13.72 -7.01 29.01
C LYS A 375 12.35 -7.59 28.65
N ARG A 376 11.44 -6.76 28.11
CA ARG A 376 10.11 -7.18 27.65
C ARG A 376 10.12 -7.77 26.24
N LEU A 377 11.25 -7.69 25.52
CA LEU A 377 11.36 -7.98 24.10
C LEU A 377 12.41 -9.07 23.87
N LYS A 378 11.99 -10.20 23.31
CA LYS A 378 12.90 -11.24 22.79
C LYS A 378 12.81 -11.29 21.27
N THR A 379 13.91 -11.65 20.62
CA THR A 379 13.99 -11.76 19.15
C THR A 379 14.46 -13.15 18.72
N SER A 380 13.96 -13.65 17.58
CA SER A 380 14.51 -14.82 16.88
C SER A 380 14.26 -14.74 15.37
N GLY A 381 15.14 -15.37 14.59
CA GLY A 381 15.04 -15.50 13.14
C GLY A 381 14.90 -16.95 12.69
N TYR A 382 13.75 -17.32 12.15
CA TYR A 382 13.50 -18.68 11.65
C TYR A 382 13.88 -18.91 10.20
N GLY A 383 14.37 -17.88 9.51
CA GLY A 383 14.68 -17.92 8.09
C GLY A 383 13.45 -18.32 7.28
N ASN A 384 13.62 -19.24 6.34
CA ASN A 384 12.55 -19.79 5.51
C ASN A 384 11.96 -21.12 6.05
N SER A 385 12.30 -21.52 7.28
CA SER A 385 11.86 -22.82 7.83
C SER A 385 10.38 -22.87 8.26
N LYS A 386 9.72 -21.71 8.38
CA LYS A 386 8.32 -21.57 8.82
C LYS A 386 7.53 -20.67 7.86
N MET A 387 7.71 -20.89 6.56
CA MET A 387 6.89 -20.24 5.52
C MET A 387 5.41 -20.60 5.69
N LEU A 388 4.52 -19.61 5.54
CA LEU A 388 3.08 -19.82 5.52
C LEU A 388 2.65 -20.50 4.22
N TYR A 389 3.31 -20.12 3.12
CA TYR A 389 3.13 -20.69 1.79
C TYR A 389 4.43 -21.37 1.38
N PRO A 390 4.56 -22.70 1.54
CA PRO A 390 5.76 -23.43 1.12
C PRO A 390 6.01 -23.34 -0.40
N ASN A 391 4.93 -23.26 -1.18
CA ASN A 391 4.93 -23.12 -2.63
C ASN A 391 4.13 -21.87 -3.03
N PRO A 392 4.67 -20.66 -2.82
CA PRO A 392 4.00 -19.43 -3.19
C PRO A 392 3.91 -19.30 -4.72
N VAL A 393 2.77 -18.85 -5.22
CA VAL A 393 2.46 -18.66 -6.65
C VAL A 393 2.24 -17.17 -6.97
N THR A 394 1.64 -16.42 -6.05
CA THR A 394 1.35 -15.00 -6.20
C THR A 394 2.29 -14.15 -5.36
N GLU A 395 2.55 -12.91 -5.76
CA GLU A 395 3.39 -12.01 -4.96
C GLU A 395 2.81 -11.79 -3.55
N SER A 396 1.48 -11.82 -3.39
CA SER A 396 0.86 -11.76 -2.06
C SER A 396 1.26 -12.93 -1.15
N GLN A 397 1.42 -14.15 -1.70
CA GLN A 397 1.89 -15.32 -0.96
C GLN A 397 3.39 -15.20 -0.65
N HIS A 398 4.18 -14.72 -1.61
CA HIS A 398 5.60 -14.42 -1.38
C HIS A 398 5.79 -13.35 -0.29
N ALA A 399 4.98 -12.30 -0.30
CA ALA A 399 4.98 -11.23 0.69
C ALA A 399 4.56 -11.74 2.08
N ALA A 400 3.52 -12.57 2.15
CA ALA A 400 3.07 -13.18 3.41
C ALA A 400 4.15 -14.04 4.09
N ASN A 401 5.09 -14.62 3.33
CA ASN A 401 6.24 -15.32 3.89
C ASN A 401 7.30 -14.36 4.48
N ARG A 402 7.41 -13.13 3.97
CA ARG A 402 8.32 -12.07 4.45
C ARG A 402 7.68 -11.28 5.60
N ARG A 403 7.37 -11.96 6.70
CA ARG A 403 6.64 -11.39 7.83
C ARG A 403 7.44 -11.36 9.12
N VAL A 404 6.92 -10.62 10.09
CA VAL A 404 7.26 -10.75 11.50
C VAL A 404 6.02 -11.24 12.24
N GLU A 405 6.19 -12.14 13.20
CA GLU A 405 5.15 -12.54 14.14
C GLU A 405 5.57 -12.20 15.57
N ILE A 406 4.61 -12.02 16.46
CA ILE A 406 4.85 -11.91 17.89
C ILE A 406 4.21 -13.07 18.63
N VAL A 407 4.84 -13.51 19.71
CA VAL A 407 4.28 -14.46 20.67
C VAL A 407 4.22 -13.81 22.04
N ILE A 408 3.06 -13.85 22.70
CA ILE A 408 2.94 -13.38 24.07
C ILE A 408 3.64 -14.37 25.00
N LEU A 409 4.66 -13.93 25.74
CA LEU A 409 5.43 -14.79 26.63
C LEU A 409 4.91 -14.78 28.06
N LYS A 410 4.58 -13.59 28.58
CA LYS A 410 4.05 -13.38 29.94
C LYS A 410 3.15 -12.17 29.97
N LEU A 411 2.16 -12.18 30.85
CA LEU A 411 1.22 -11.06 31.09
C LEU A 411 1.29 -10.46 32.51
N LYS A 412 2.21 -10.95 33.36
CA LYS A 412 2.34 -10.57 34.78
C LYS A 412 3.79 -10.33 35.20
#